data_AF-A0A382QMZ7-F1
#
_entry.id   AF-A0A382QMZ7-F1
#
_cell.length_a   1.000
_cell.length_b   1.000
_cell.length_c   1.000
_cell.angle_alpha   90.00
_cell.angle_beta   90.00
_cell.angle_gamma   90.00
#
_symmetry.space_group_name_H-M   'P 1'
#
loop_
_entity.id
_entity.type
_entity.pdbx_description
1 polymer ?
#
loop_
_entity_poly.entity_id
_entity_poly.type
_entity_poly.pdbx_seq_one_letter_code
_entity_poly.pdbx_strand_id
1 'polypeptide(L)' 'MSAVVMSLLWLGAGSVDAQVVDVAMNGDVAGVRQALRDGADVNLPQGDGMTALHWAAENGDPEMLQMLIIAG' A
#
# COMPACT_ATOMS: atom_id res chain seq x y z
N MET A 1 -35.10 13.28 1.21
CA MET A 1 -34.38 12.70 2.36
C MET A 1 -33.01 12.29 1.85
N SER A 2 -32.10 13.25 1.80
CA SER A 2 -30.79 13.14 1.17
C SER A 2 -29.80 12.55 2.17
N ALA A 3 -29.28 11.36 1.91
CA ALA A 3 -28.06 10.85 2.55
C ALA A 3 -26.89 11.03 1.58
N VAL A 4 -26.64 12.28 1.18
CA VAL A 4 -25.37 12.69 0.56
C VAL A 4 -24.47 13.17 1.69
N VAL A 5 -24.16 12.27 2.62
CA VAL A 5 -23.21 12.53 3.70
C VAL A 5 -22.46 11.23 3.98
N MET A 6 -21.59 10.83 3.05
CA MET A 6 -20.43 10.04 3.42
C MET A 6 -19.25 10.48 2.58
N SER A 7 -18.59 11.49 3.15
CA SER A 7 -17.15 11.71 3.03
C SER A 7 -16.65 12.26 1.70
N LEU A 8 -16.97 13.54 1.49
CA LEU A 8 -15.95 14.50 1.04
C LEU A 8 -14.71 14.35 1.93
N LEU A 9 -13.65 13.73 1.39
CA LEU A 9 -12.22 13.95 1.70
C LEU A 9 -11.39 12.83 1.06
N TRP A 10 -11.31 12.79 -0.27
CA TRP A 10 -10.15 12.20 -0.95
C TRP A 10 -9.18 13.34 -1.32
N LEU A 11 -8.80 14.14 -0.32
CA LEU A 11 -7.71 15.10 -0.48
C LEU A 11 -6.45 14.41 0.03
N GLY A 12 -5.67 13.83 -0.90
CA GLY A 12 -4.31 13.36 -0.60
C GLY A 12 -3.90 11.98 -1.11
N ALA A 13 -4.37 11.52 -2.27
CA ALA A 13 -3.66 10.44 -2.97
C ALA A 13 -2.35 11.00 -3.54
N GLY A 14 -1.28 11.03 -2.76
CA GLY A 14 -0.05 11.67 -3.22
C GLY A 14 1.06 11.78 -2.20
N SER A 15 1.53 10.65 -1.69
CA SER A 15 2.94 10.40 -1.31
C SER A 15 3.06 9.06 -0.59
N VAL A 16 2.22 8.80 0.42
CA VAL A 16 2.31 7.61 1.28
C VAL A 16 1.91 6.30 0.60
N ASP A 17 0.87 6.32 -0.24
CA ASP A 17 0.37 5.13 -0.92
C ASP A 17 1.28 4.69 -2.08
N ALA A 18 1.76 5.64 -2.87
CA ALA A 18 2.76 5.34 -3.90
C ALA A 18 4.08 4.85 -3.26
N GLN A 19 4.42 5.41 -2.09
CA GLN A 19 5.62 5.04 -1.35
C GLN A 19 5.58 3.59 -0.88
N VAL A 20 4.44 3.02 -0.46
CA VAL A 20 4.42 1.62 0.03
C VAL A 20 4.76 0.61 -1.07
N VAL A 21 4.35 0.89 -2.30
CA VAL A 21 4.68 0.03 -3.45
C VAL A 21 6.16 0.19 -3.85
N ASP A 22 6.70 1.41 -3.85
CA ASP A 22 8.11 1.66 -4.13
C ASP A 22 9.05 0.98 -3.11
N VAL A 23 8.73 1.05 -1.81
CA VAL A 23 9.53 0.39 -0.77
C VAL A 23 9.38 -1.14 -0.84
N ALA A 24 8.21 -1.66 -1.21
CA ALA A 24 8.02 -3.10 -1.43
C ALA A 24 8.80 -3.60 -2.67
N MET A 25 8.80 -2.84 -3.76
CA MET A 25 9.58 -3.11 -4.97
C MET A 25 11.08 -3.25 -4.64
N ASN A 26 11.60 -2.39 -3.78
CA ASN A 26 13.00 -2.41 -3.34
C ASN A 26 13.31 -3.47 -2.26
N GLY A 27 12.33 -4.23 -1.78
CA GLY A 27 12.53 -5.20 -0.69
C GLY A 27 12.72 -4.56 0.70
N ASP A 28 12.34 -3.29 0.87
CA ASP A 28 12.49 -2.59 2.14
C ASP A 28 11.31 -2.89 3.10
N VAL A 29 11.45 -4.01 3.82
CA VAL A 29 10.50 -4.45 4.84
C VAL A 29 10.29 -3.40 5.94
N ALA A 30 11.33 -2.64 6.31
CA ALA A 30 11.22 -1.60 7.33
C ALA A 30 10.41 -0.40 6.84
N GLY A 31 10.62 -0.01 5.58
CA GLY A 31 9.83 0.99 4.86
C GLY A 31 8.37 0.59 4.76
N VAL A 32 8.07 -0.66 4.36
CA VAL A 32 6.69 -1.19 4.33
C VAL A 32 6.04 -1.10 5.70
N ARG A 33 6.74 -1.52 6.78
CA ARG A 33 6.22 -1.41 8.15
C ARG A 33 5.90 0.02 8.55
N GLN A 34 6.72 0.98 8.14
CA GLN A 34 6.49 2.40 8.45
C GLN A 34 5.28 2.93 7.69
N ALA A 35 5.20 2.68 6.38
CA ALA A 35 4.07 3.09 5.55
C ALA A 35 2.74 2.51 6.08
N LEU A 36 2.74 1.25 6.52
CA LEU A 36 1.58 0.63 7.18
C LEU A 36 1.17 1.32 8.48
N ARG A 37 2.14 1.73 9.30
CA ARG A 37 1.85 2.52 10.52
C ARG A 37 1.27 3.90 10.19
N ASP A 38 1.69 4.47 9.07
CA ASP A 38 1.22 5.78 8.60
C ASP A 38 -0.14 5.70 7.89
N GLY A 39 -0.71 4.49 7.76
CA GLY A 39 -2.03 4.26 7.21
C GLY A 39 -2.07 4.15 5.68
N ALA A 40 -0.93 3.82 5.05
CA ALA A 40 -0.87 3.58 3.61
C ALA A 40 -1.79 2.43 3.20
N ASP A 41 -2.50 2.61 2.09
CA ASP A 41 -3.31 1.54 1.49
C ASP A 41 -2.44 0.66 0.58
N VAL A 42 -2.19 -0.58 1.03
CA VAL A 42 -1.33 -1.54 0.32
C VAL A 42 -1.98 -2.16 -0.91
N ASN A 43 -3.29 -1.96 -1.11
CA ASN A 43 -4.01 -2.47 -2.27
C ASN A 43 -3.94 -1.55 -3.47
N LEU A 44 -3.44 -0.33 -3.30
CA LEU A 44 -3.36 0.62 -4.40
C LEU A 44 -2.31 0.17 -5.42
N PRO A 45 -2.70 0.01 -6.70
CA PRO A 45 -1.76 -0.33 -7.74
C PRO A 45 -0.97 0.90 -8.20
N GLN A 46 0.27 0.65 -8.64
CA GLN A 46 1.06 1.60 -9.42
C GLN A 46 0.53 1.71 -10.86
N GLY A 47 1.15 2.60 -11.64
CA GLY A 47 0.72 2.89 -13.02
C GLY A 47 0.80 1.70 -13.97
N ASP A 48 1.56 0.67 -13.64
CA ASP A 48 1.66 -0.61 -14.34
C ASP A 48 0.65 -1.66 -13.86
N GLY A 49 -0.13 -1.37 -12.81
CA GLY A 49 -1.07 -2.30 -12.18
C GLY A 49 -0.46 -3.13 -11.04
N MET A 50 0.84 -2.98 -10.75
CA MET A 50 1.50 -3.73 -9.69
C MET A 50 1.16 -3.15 -8.31
N THR A 51 0.94 -4.02 -7.33
CA THR A 51 0.72 -3.63 -5.93
C THR A 51 1.94 -4.04 -5.12
N ALA A 52 2.02 -3.60 -3.86
CA ALA A 52 3.08 -4.04 -2.96
C ALA A 52 3.15 -5.58 -2.86
N LEU A 53 2.00 -6.27 -2.91
CA LEU A 53 1.93 -7.73 -2.84
C LEU A 53 2.52 -8.41 -4.09
N HIS A 54 2.30 -7.84 -5.27
CA HIS A 54 2.91 -8.37 -6.50
C HIS A 54 4.44 -8.32 -6.43
N TRP A 55 4.99 -7.20 -5.97
CA TRP A 55 6.44 -7.05 -5.80
C TRP A 55 7.02 -7.98 -4.72
N ALA A 56 6.32 -8.15 -3.59
CA ALA A 56 6.74 -9.11 -2.56
C ALA A 56 6.80 -10.55 -3.10
N ALA A 57 5.85 -10.92 -3.97
CA ALA A 57 5.83 -12.23 -4.64
C ALA A 57 6.95 -12.36 -5.69
N GLU A 58 7.19 -11.33 -6.50
CA GLU A 58 8.26 -11.30 -7.51
C GLU A 58 9.64 -11.42 -6.86
N ASN A 59 9.87 -10.72 -5.76
CA ASN A 59 11.12 -10.74 -5.01
C ASN A 59 11.31 -12.03 -4.18
N GLY A 60 10.27 -12.86 -4.05
CA GLY A 60 10.31 -14.06 -3.23
C GLY A 60 10.52 -13.78 -1.74
N ASP A 61 9.94 -12.68 -1.23
CA ASP A 61 10.06 -12.26 0.16
C ASP A 61 8.83 -12.70 0.98
N PRO A 62 8.86 -13.89 1.62
CA PRO A 62 7.71 -14.39 2.37
C PRO A 62 7.39 -13.57 3.62
N GLU A 63 8.36 -12.84 4.20
CA GLU A 63 8.10 -12.00 5.37
C GLU A 63 7.30 -10.77 4.97
N MET A 64 7.70 -10.09 3.90
CA MET A 64 6.95 -8.97 3.35
C MET A 64 5.57 -9.40 2.88
N LEU A 65 5.47 -10.56 2.23
CA LEU A 65 4.22 -11.11 1.72
C LEU A 65 3.23 -11.41 2.86
N GLN A 66 3.68 -12.02 3.97
CA GLN A 66 2.85 -12.19 5.16
C GLN A 66 2.39 -10.86 5.75
N MET A 67 3.29 -9.88 5.83
CA MET A 67 2.96 -8.58 6.39
C MET A 67 1.90 -7.85 5.59
N LEU A 68 2.02 -7.84 4.26
CA LEU A 68 1.06 -7.22 3.36
C LEU A 68 -0.29 -7.94 3.38
N ILE A 69 -0.31 -9.28 3.45
CA ILE A 69 -1.56 -10.06 3.60
C ILE A 69 -2.28 -9.73 4.91
N ILE A 70 -1.53 -9.55 6.01
CA ILE A 70 -2.12 -9.20 7.31
C ILE A 70 -2.63 -7.76 7.29
N ALA A 71 -1.94 -6.86 6.57
CA ALA A 71 -2.33 -5.47 6.44
C ALA A 71 -3.60 -5.27 5.61
N GLY A 72 -3.79 -6.11 4.59
CA GLY A 72 -5.05 -6.22 3.85
C GLY A 72 -5.08 -5.42 2.58
#